data_AF-A0A3N5RUF7-F1
#
_entry.id   AF-A0A3N5RUF7-F1
#
_cell.length_a   1.000
_cell.length_b   1.000
_cell.length_c   1.000
_cell.angle_alpha   90.00
_cell.angle_beta   90.00
_cell.angle_gamma   90.00
#
_symmetry.space_group_name_H-M   'P 1'
#
loop_
_entity.id
_entity.type
_entity.pdbx_description
1 polymer ?
#
loop_
_entity_poly.entity_id
_entity_poly.type
_entity_poly.pdbx_seq_one_letter_code
_entity_poly.pdbx_strand_id
1 'polypeptide(L)'
;MRNKLHREFLERQHYQRLKRLAADIKKHSHPADEVRPVIFFKASTDTLYMSLNSAFHLISAWALRLQGVPVIHFTCQSGMSRCVLGTNREDLSTLPPCDACTARISRQYHGAEVYSFRYQEASEIKTTVQELDLDSLMTFEYQSLPLGKLVLPSM
;
A
#
# COMPACT_ATOMS: atom_id res chain seq x y z
N MET A 1 -0.75 13.19 27.83
CA MET A 1 -0.55 14.24 26.80
C MET A 1 0.90 14.42 26.34
N ARG A 2 1.93 14.40 27.21
CA ARG A 2 3.36 14.62 26.85
C ARG A 2 3.90 13.71 25.72
N ASN A 3 3.39 12.47 25.61
CA ASN A 3 3.75 11.53 24.56
C ASN A 3 3.09 11.76 23.19
N LYS A 4 1.97 12.47 23.08
CA LYS A 4 1.32 12.69 21.76
C LYS A 4 2.07 13.77 20.96
N LEU A 5 2.35 14.91 21.60
CA LEU A 5 3.09 16.01 20.99
C LEU A 5 4.51 15.59 20.57
N HIS A 6 5.19 14.83 21.41
CA HIS A 6 6.51 14.30 21.08
C HIS A 6 6.46 13.37 19.84
N ARG A 7 5.46 12.49 19.77
CA ARG A 7 5.27 11.60 18.60
C ARG A 7 4.95 12.37 17.33
N GLU A 8 4.07 13.37 17.40
CA GLU A 8 3.77 14.23 16.25
C GLU A 8 5.00 15.02 15.78
N PHE A 9 5.84 15.48 16.71
CA PHE A 9 7.09 16.14 16.39
C PHE A 9 8.07 15.20 15.67
N LEU A 10 8.29 13.99 16.19
CA LEU A 10 9.14 12.98 15.55
C LEU A 10 8.64 12.64 14.14
N GLU A 11 7.34 12.42 13.98
CA GLU A 11 6.72 12.15 12.68
C GLU A 11 6.96 13.27 11.67
N ARG A 12 6.86 14.54 12.10
CA ARG A 12 7.20 15.68 11.24
C ARG A 12 8.67 15.67 10.85
N GLN A 13 9.58 15.41 11.80
CA GLN A 13 11.01 15.33 11.52
C GLN A 13 11.34 14.20 10.53
N HIS A 14 10.75 13.01 10.71
CA HIS A 14 10.89 11.89 9.78
C HIS A 14 10.37 12.25 8.39
N TYR A 15 9.21 12.87 8.29
CA TYR A 15 8.65 13.29 7.00
C TYR A 15 9.56 14.29 6.28
N GLN A 16 10.08 15.30 6.99
CA GLN A 16 11.00 16.27 6.39
C GLN A 16 12.29 15.60 5.91
N ARG A 17 12.81 14.62 6.67
CA ARG A 17 13.97 13.83 6.24
C ARG A 17 13.68 13.03 4.97
N LEU A 18 12.54 12.34 4.90
CA LEU A 18 12.14 11.58 3.72
C LEU A 18 11.97 12.48 2.49
N LYS A 19 11.37 13.67 2.66
CA LYS A 19 11.20 14.64 1.58
C LYS A 19 12.55 15.11 1.01
N ARG A 20 13.53 15.37 1.87
CA ARG A 20 14.90 15.75 1.44
C ARG A 20 15.56 14.61 0.67
N LEU A 21 15.52 13.39 1.23
CA LEU A 21 16.08 12.21 0.56
C LEU A 21 15.40 11.95 -0.78
N ALA A 22 14.07 12.07 -0.88
CA ALA A 22 13.36 11.90 -2.15
C ALA A 22 13.80 12.94 -3.20
N ALA A 23 14.05 14.18 -2.79
CA ALA A 23 14.59 15.22 -3.67
C ALA A 23 16.03 14.89 -4.12
N ASP A 24 16.88 14.42 -3.21
CA ASP A 24 18.24 14.00 -3.53
C ASP A 24 18.24 12.79 -4.48
N ILE A 25 17.39 11.79 -4.25
CA ILE A 25 17.21 10.66 -5.17
C ILE A 25 16.79 11.16 -6.54
N LYS A 26 15.78 12.04 -6.62
CA LYS A 26 15.35 12.62 -7.91
C LYS A 26 16.49 13.34 -8.63
N LYS A 27 17.32 14.08 -7.90
CA LYS A 27 18.46 14.83 -8.46
C LYS A 27 19.54 13.92 -9.05
N HIS A 28 19.81 12.78 -8.41
CA HIS A 28 20.87 11.85 -8.81
C HIS A 28 20.37 10.65 -9.64
N SER A 29 19.06 10.53 -9.84
CA SER A 29 18.48 9.53 -10.72
C SER A 29 18.51 10.05 -12.15
N HIS A 30 19.17 9.32 -13.04
CA HIS A 30 19.16 9.58 -14.47
C HIS A 30 18.48 8.39 -15.15
N PRO A 31 17.17 8.50 -15.49
CA PRO A 31 16.47 7.42 -16.19
C PRO A 31 17.24 7.07 -17.45
N ALA A 32 17.62 5.81 -17.60
CA ALA A 32 18.25 5.34 -18.81
C ALA A 32 17.19 5.26 -19.92
N ASP A 33 17.57 5.67 -21.12
CA ASP A 33 16.72 5.50 -22.29
C ASP A 33 16.42 4.01 -22.49
N GLU A 34 15.21 3.70 -22.96
CA GLU A 34 14.75 2.33 -23.30
C GLU A 34 14.60 1.32 -22.14
N VAL A 35 14.71 1.75 -20.87
CA VAL A 35 14.48 0.86 -19.71
C VAL A 35 13.00 0.79 -19.34
N ARG A 36 12.47 -0.44 -19.23
CA ARG A 36 11.09 -0.67 -18.78
C ARG A 36 10.91 -0.36 -17.28
N PRO A 37 9.77 0.23 -16.88
CA PRO A 37 9.53 0.54 -15.48
C PRO A 37 9.36 -0.71 -14.62
N VAL A 38 9.76 -0.62 -13.36
CA VAL A 38 9.45 -1.62 -12.33
C VAL A 38 8.29 -1.11 -11.48
N ILE A 39 7.25 -1.94 -11.34
CA ILE A 39 6.09 -1.63 -10.51
C ILE A 39 6.34 -2.11 -9.07
N PHE A 40 6.25 -1.19 -8.12
CA PHE A 40 6.19 -1.52 -6.69
C PHE A 40 4.75 -1.48 -6.23
N PHE A 41 4.11 -2.64 -6.16
CA PHE A 41 2.76 -2.77 -5.63
C PHE A 41 2.75 -2.87 -4.11
N LYS A 42 1.94 -2.03 -3.46
CA LYS A 42 1.77 -2.03 -2.01
C LYS A 42 0.31 -1.69 -1.66
N ALA A 43 -0.44 -2.71 -1.25
CA ALA A 43 -1.88 -2.63 -1.01
C ALA A 43 -2.29 -1.85 0.26
N SER A 44 -1.36 -1.53 1.17
CA SER A 44 -1.47 -0.67 2.38
C SER A 44 -0.60 -1.29 3.46
N THR A 45 0.05 -0.53 4.35
CA THR A 45 0.73 -1.12 5.54
C THR A 45 0.96 -0.13 6.69
N ASP A 46 0.58 1.15 6.56
CA ASP A 46 1.02 2.17 7.52
C ASP A 46 -0.18 2.95 8.05
N THR A 47 -0.86 2.43 9.05
CA THR A 47 -1.98 3.16 9.69
C THR A 47 -1.44 4.12 10.76
N LEU A 48 -0.38 3.72 11.47
CA LEU A 48 0.14 4.47 12.64
C LEU A 48 1.58 4.96 12.51
N TYR A 49 2.49 4.22 11.86
CA TYR A 49 3.89 4.60 11.62
C TYR A 49 4.36 3.96 10.33
N MET A 50 5.53 4.37 9.83
CA MET A 50 6.18 3.64 8.75
C MET A 50 6.55 2.24 9.24
N SER A 51 5.96 1.21 8.64
CA SER A 51 6.34 -0.18 8.87
C SER A 51 7.70 -0.48 8.26
N LEU A 52 8.33 -1.56 8.72
CA LEU A 52 9.58 -2.04 8.16
C LEU A 52 9.44 -2.37 6.67
N ASN A 53 8.33 -3.00 6.27
CA ASN A 53 8.04 -3.31 4.87
C ASN A 53 7.98 -2.04 4.02
N SER A 54 7.41 -0.97 4.56
CA SER A 54 7.36 0.34 3.88
C SER A 54 8.74 0.94 3.69
N ALA A 55 9.60 0.85 4.70
CA ALA A 55 10.98 1.30 4.58
C ALA A 55 11.70 0.50 3.49
N PHE A 56 11.58 -0.83 3.49
CA PHE A 56 12.18 -1.69 2.47
C PHE A 56 11.68 -1.40 1.06
N HIS A 57 10.36 -1.21 0.87
CA HIS A 57 9.80 -0.79 -0.41
C HIS A 57 10.41 0.52 -0.89
N LEU A 58 10.55 1.51 0.00
CA LEU A 58 11.06 2.83 -0.36
C LEU A 58 12.54 2.80 -0.73
N ILE A 59 13.38 2.19 0.10
CA ILE A 59 14.83 2.13 -0.16
C ILE A 59 15.16 1.29 -1.40
N SER A 60 14.41 0.21 -1.65
CA SER A 60 14.60 -0.63 -2.84
C SER A 60 14.20 0.12 -4.11
N ALA A 61 13.07 0.84 -4.08
CA ALA A 61 12.65 1.70 -5.18
C ALA A 61 13.66 2.84 -5.45
N TRP A 62 14.20 3.47 -4.40
CA TRP A 62 15.24 4.48 -4.55
C TRP A 62 16.53 3.91 -5.15
N ALA A 63 16.95 2.72 -4.73
CA ALA A 63 18.12 2.05 -5.30
C ALA A 63 17.96 1.80 -6.80
N LEU A 64 16.79 1.31 -7.24
CA LEU A 64 16.49 1.12 -8.66
C LEU A 64 16.51 2.43 -9.44
N ARG A 65 15.90 3.49 -8.89
CA ARG A 65 15.89 4.81 -9.52
C ARG A 65 17.29 5.39 -9.69
N LEU A 66 18.16 5.21 -8.69
CA LEU A 66 19.57 5.63 -8.77
C LEU A 66 20.36 4.85 -9.84
N GLN A 67 19.93 3.63 -10.19
CA GLN A 67 20.48 2.85 -11.30
C GLN A 67 19.85 3.21 -12.66
N GLY A 68 18.99 4.23 -12.70
CA GLY A 68 18.31 4.67 -13.92
C GLY A 68 17.07 3.86 -14.29
N VAL A 69 16.60 2.97 -13.41
CA VAL A 69 15.36 2.19 -13.64
C VAL A 69 14.15 3.03 -13.22
N PRO A 70 13.19 3.30 -14.12
CA PRO A 70 11.95 3.98 -13.75
C PRO A 70 11.14 3.11 -12.76
N VAL A 71 10.54 3.75 -11.75
CA VAL A 71 9.72 3.06 -10.74
C VAL A 71 8.36 3.72 -10.63
N ILE A 72 7.31 2.89 -10.70
CA ILE A 72 5.93 3.32 -10.47
C ILE A 72 5.41 2.65 -9.20
N HIS A 73 4.95 3.45 -8.25
CA HIS A 73 4.36 2.95 -7.02
C HIS A 73 2.87 2.73 -7.19
N PHE A 74 2.46 1.47 -7.15
CA PHE A 74 1.05 1.11 -7.19
C PHE A 74 0.53 1.01 -5.75
N THR A 75 -0.41 1.89 -5.39
CA THR A 75 -0.84 2.08 -4.00
C THR A 75 -2.35 2.02 -3.84
N CYS A 76 -2.82 1.63 -2.66
CA CYS A 76 -4.24 1.64 -2.33
C CYS A 76 -4.71 3.05 -1.92
N GLN A 77 -5.81 3.50 -2.52
CA GLN A 77 -6.52 4.73 -2.23
C GLN A 77 -7.96 4.40 -1.80
N SER A 78 -8.10 3.80 -0.62
CA SER A 78 -9.37 3.28 -0.12
C SER A 78 -9.98 2.26 -1.09
N GLY A 79 -9.13 1.37 -1.60
CA GLY A 79 -9.45 0.45 -2.70
C GLY A 79 -10.31 -0.77 -2.33
N MET A 80 -10.57 -0.99 -1.05
CA MET A 80 -11.17 -2.23 -0.55
C MET A 80 -12.30 -1.91 0.44
N SER A 81 -13.37 -2.70 0.40
CA SER A 81 -14.47 -2.61 1.38
C SER A 81 -14.03 -3.05 2.78
N ARG A 82 -13.09 -4.01 2.84
CA ARG A 82 -12.43 -4.51 4.06
C ARG A 82 -10.95 -4.72 3.79
N CYS A 83 -10.11 -4.49 4.80
CA CYS A 83 -8.66 -4.59 4.67
C CYS A 83 -8.10 -5.36 5.86
N VAL A 84 -7.42 -6.48 5.60
CA VAL A 84 -6.80 -7.35 6.63
C VAL A 84 -5.89 -6.56 7.57
N LEU A 85 -5.17 -5.58 7.04
CA LEU A 85 -4.22 -4.74 7.79
C LEU A 85 -4.90 -3.61 8.58
N GLY A 86 -6.17 -3.33 8.27
CA GLY A 86 -7.01 -2.34 8.92
C GLY A 86 -8.14 -2.93 9.75
N THR A 87 -8.27 -4.26 9.81
CA THR A 87 -9.35 -4.95 10.50
C THR A 87 -9.24 -4.75 12.01
N ASN A 88 -10.32 -4.28 12.63
CA ASN A 88 -10.48 -4.32 14.07
C ASN A 88 -10.97 -5.73 14.46
N ARG A 89 -10.14 -6.49 15.18
CA ARG A 89 -10.45 -7.89 15.57
C ARG A 89 -11.58 -7.99 16.60
N GLU A 90 -11.78 -6.93 17.38
CA GLU A 90 -12.84 -6.86 18.40
C GLU A 90 -14.19 -6.45 17.81
N ASP A 91 -14.17 -5.76 16.67
CA ASP A 91 -15.36 -5.39 15.93
C ASP A 91 -15.07 -5.43 14.43
N LEU A 92 -15.38 -6.56 13.83
CA LEU A 92 -15.16 -6.75 12.40
C LEU A 92 -15.94 -5.70 11.59
N SER A 93 -17.09 -5.19 12.06
CA SER A 93 -17.92 -4.23 11.31
C SER A 93 -17.25 -2.87 11.09
N THR A 94 -16.26 -2.52 11.92
CA THR A 94 -15.49 -1.29 11.81
C THR A 94 -14.87 -1.13 10.41
N LEU A 95 -15.04 0.06 9.81
CA LEU A 95 -14.43 0.38 8.52
C LEU A 95 -12.90 0.51 8.64
N PRO A 96 -12.15 0.16 7.58
CA PRO A 96 -10.69 0.31 7.60
C PRO A 96 -10.25 1.78 7.81
N PRO A 97 -9.10 2.02 8.47
CA PRO A 97 -8.56 3.35 8.75
C PRO A 97 -7.87 3.99 7.51
N CYS A 98 -8.59 4.05 6.38
CA CYS A 98 -8.06 4.44 5.08
C CYS A 98 -7.49 5.85 5.03
N ASP A 99 -8.10 6.81 5.74
CA ASP A 99 -7.65 8.21 5.73
C ASP A 99 -6.24 8.36 6.29
N ALA A 100 -5.96 7.71 7.42
CA ALA A 100 -4.63 7.69 8.01
C ALA A 100 -3.60 7.03 7.09
N CYS A 101 -4.01 5.93 6.43
CA CYS A 101 -3.14 5.17 5.53
C CYS A 101 -2.78 5.96 4.26
N THR A 102 -3.77 6.54 3.58
CA THR A 102 -3.58 7.32 2.35
C THR A 102 -2.78 8.60 2.60
N ALA A 103 -3.00 9.27 3.74
CA ALA A 103 -2.19 10.40 4.16
C ALA A 103 -0.71 10.04 4.39
N ARG A 104 -0.38 8.79 4.74
CA ARG A 104 1.01 8.33 4.82
C ARG A 104 1.59 8.00 3.46
N ILE A 105 0.84 7.32 2.61
CA ILE A 105 1.26 7.02 1.23
C ILE A 105 1.68 8.30 0.51
N SER A 106 0.86 9.35 0.60
CA SER A 106 1.16 10.67 0.02
C SER A 106 2.47 11.28 0.55
N ARG A 107 2.75 11.12 1.85
CA ARG A 107 3.99 11.60 2.47
C ARG A 107 5.20 10.75 2.08
N GLN A 108 5.03 9.44 2.01
CA GLN A 108 6.10 8.48 1.74
C GLN A 108 6.60 8.58 0.29
N TYR A 109 5.68 8.66 -0.67
CA TYR A 109 5.98 8.68 -2.10
C TYR A 109 5.92 10.09 -2.70
N HIS A 110 6.16 11.11 -1.87
CA HIS A 110 6.18 12.50 -2.31
C HIS A 110 7.18 12.69 -3.47
N GLY A 111 6.69 13.16 -4.62
CA GLY A 111 7.51 13.41 -5.81
C GLY A 111 7.94 12.15 -6.57
N ALA A 112 7.34 11.00 -6.27
CA ALA A 112 7.46 9.78 -7.06
C ALA A 112 6.23 9.61 -7.98
N GLU A 113 6.35 8.74 -8.97
CA GLU A 113 5.22 8.34 -9.80
C GLU A 113 4.35 7.33 -9.05
N VAL A 114 3.05 7.61 -8.96
CA VAL A 114 2.11 6.82 -8.18
C VAL A 114 0.88 6.50 -9.01
N TYR A 115 0.52 5.22 -9.07
CA TYR A 115 -0.75 4.75 -9.57
C TYR A 115 -1.63 4.33 -8.39
N SER A 116 -2.86 4.82 -8.35
CA SER A 116 -3.75 4.63 -7.20
C SER A 116 -4.92 3.72 -7.53
N PHE A 117 -5.09 2.65 -6.75
CA PHE A 117 -6.25 1.78 -6.79
C PHE A 117 -7.36 2.33 -5.89
N ARG A 118 -8.51 2.65 -6.49
CA ARG A 118 -9.73 3.07 -5.79
C ARG A 118 -10.73 1.92 -5.74
N TYR A 119 -11.68 2.00 -4.81
CA TYR A 119 -12.69 0.95 -4.68
C TYR A 119 -13.49 0.83 -5.97
N GLN A 120 -13.58 -0.40 -6.46
CA GLN A 120 -14.44 -0.79 -7.56
C GLN A 120 -15.19 -2.04 -7.11
N GLU A 121 -16.52 -1.97 -7.06
CA GLU A 121 -17.32 -3.13 -6.68
C GLU A 121 -17.36 -4.12 -7.83
N ALA A 122 -16.89 -5.34 -7.59
CA ALA A 122 -17.10 -6.47 -8.48
C ALA A 122 -18.42 -7.16 -8.09
N SER A 123 -19.53 -6.65 -8.60
CA SER A 123 -20.89 -7.11 -8.25
C SER A 123 -21.07 -8.61 -8.48
N GLU A 124 -20.56 -9.14 -9.59
CA GLU A 124 -20.58 -10.58 -9.90
C GLU A 124 -19.91 -11.40 -8.79
N ILE A 125 -18.67 -11.05 -8.44
CA ILE A 125 -17.92 -11.74 -7.38
C ILE A 125 -18.68 -11.66 -6.06
N LYS A 126 -19.18 -10.47 -5.70
CA LYS A 126 -19.92 -10.23 -4.45
C LYS A 126 -21.16 -11.13 -4.35
N THR A 127 -21.96 -11.21 -5.42
CA THR A 127 -23.15 -12.06 -5.43
C THR A 127 -22.77 -13.53 -5.34
N THR A 128 -21.78 -13.99 -6.11
CA THR A 128 -21.36 -15.40 -6.09
C THR A 128 -20.84 -15.83 -4.73
N VAL A 129 -19.97 -15.04 -4.08
CA VAL A 129 -19.34 -15.44 -2.81
C VAL A 129 -20.31 -15.41 -1.62
N GLN A 130 -21.43 -14.68 -1.70
CA GLN A 130 -22.41 -14.60 -0.62
C GLN A 130 -23.16 -15.92 -0.38
N GLU A 131 -23.27 -16.75 -1.40
CA GLU A 131 -24.01 -18.03 -1.34
C GLU A 131 -23.10 -19.22 -1.00
N LEU A 132 -21.78 -19.00 -0.96
CA LEU A 132 -20.79 -20.05 -0.73
C LEU A 132 -20.59 -20.31 0.76
N ASP A 133 -20.43 -21.59 1.12
CA ASP A 133 -19.91 -21.99 2.42
C ASP A 133 -18.40 -21.76 2.53
N LEU A 134 -17.84 -21.97 3.72
CA LEU A 134 -16.42 -21.70 3.97
C LEU A 134 -15.51 -22.54 3.07
N ASP A 135 -15.76 -23.85 2.93
CA ASP A 135 -14.92 -24.73 2.13
C ASP A 135 -14.91 -24.33 0.64
N SER A 136 -16.08 -23.91 0.13
CA SER A 136 -16.22 -23.37 -1.22
C SER A 136 -15.52 -22.02 -1.37
N LEU A 137 -15.59 -21.14 -0.37
CA LEU A 137 -14.84 -19.87 -0.35
C LEU A 137 -13.33 -20.09 -0.39
N MET A 138 -12.81 -21.07 0.35
CA MET A 138 -11.38 -21.39 0.40
C MET A 138 -10.84 -21.90 -0.95
N THR A 139 -11.71 -22.47 -1.79
CA THR A 139 -11.34 -23.06 -3.09
C THR A 139 -11.88 -22.28 -4.29
N PHE A 140 -12.53 -21.13 -4.05
CA PHE A 140 -13.18 -20.31 -5.08
C PHE A 140 -12.21 -19.84 -6.18
N GLU A 141 -12.61 -20.05 -7.44
CA GLU A 141 -11.91 -19.57 -8.62
C GLU A 141 -12.80 -18.63 -9.46
N TYR A 142 -12.24 -17.52 -9.94
CA TYR A 142 -12.94 -16.58 -10.82
C TYR A 142 -12.04 -16.25 -12.01
N GLN A 143 -12.52 -16.48 -13.24
CA GLN A 143 -11.74 -16.26 -14.47
C GLN A 143 -10.34 -16.93 -14.43
N SER A 144 -10.30 -18.19 -13.97
CA SER A 144 -9.06 -18.97 -13.78
C SER A 144 -8.09 -18.41 -12.73
N LEU A 145 -8.50 -17.42 -11.94
CA LEU A 145 -7.74 -16.94 -10.78
C LEU A 145 -8.23 -17.63 -9.50
N PRO A 146 -7.34 -18.27 -8.71
CA PRO A 146 -7.72 -18.99 -7.51
C PRO A 146 -7.89 -18.03 -6.32
N LEU A 147 -8.89 -17.16 -6.39
CA LEU A 147 -9.13 -16.09 -5.41
C LEU A 147 -9.24 -16.60 -3.97
N GLY A 148 -9.91 -17.74 -3.76
CA GLY A 148 -10.02 -18.38 -2.43
C GLY A 148 -8.66 -18.72 -1.84
N LYS A 149 -7.82 -19.42 -2.60
CA LYS A 149 -6.46 -19.81 -2.16
C LYS A 149 -5.56 -18.59 -1.93
N LEU A 150 -5.72 -17.54 -2.74
CA LEU A 150 -4.92 -16.31 -2.62
C LEU A 150 -5.17 -15.55 -1.31
N VAL A 151 -6.37 -15.67 -0.73
CA VAL A 151 -6.71 -14.96 0.52
C VAL A 151 -6.44 -15.78 1.78
N LEU A 152 -6.27 -17.10 1.68
CA LEU A 152 -6.01 -17.96 2.85
C LEU A 152 -4.85 -17.51 3.76
N PRO A 153 -3.68 -17.05 3.24
CA PRO A 153 -2.58 -16.60 4.09
C PRO A 153 -2.92 -15.38 4.97
N SER A 154 -4.05 -14.73 4.70
CA SER A 154 -4.53 -13.55 5.42
C SER A 154 -5.63 -13.85 6.45
N MET A 155 -6.11 -15.09 6.52
CA MET A 155 -7.08 -15.57 7.50
C MET A 155 -6.41 -16.04 8.80
#